data_AF-A0A8I1U0F0-F1
#
_entry.id   AF-A0A8I1U0F0-F1
#
_cell.length_a   1.000
_cell.length_b   1.000
_cell.length_c   1.000
_cell.angle_alpha   90.00
_cell.angle_beta   90.00
_cell.angle_gamma   90.00
#
_symmetry.space_group_name_H-M   'P 1'
#
loop_
_entity.id
_entity.type
_entity.pdbx_description
1 polymer ?
#
loop_
_entity_poly.entity_id
_entity_poly.type
_entity_poly.pdbx_seq_one_letter_code
_entity_poly.pdbx_strand_id
1 'polypeptide(L)'
;MSKLGINKRNYQIALALLMSLPHILNASPASKEYVDKQIKEVLDKVQGQLNQQRKIVDAQFTGLKHHIGEFYQGGVVFWVDESEQHGLIVAKMDATDGQGAPWSNGDSGDK
;
A
#
# COMPACT_ATOMS: atom_id res chain seq x y z
N MET A 1 69.58 -23.27 1.82
CA MET A 1 68.60 -23.47 0.72
C MET A 1 67.86 -24.77 0.95
N SER A 2 66.75 -24.77 1.69
CA SER A 2 65.91 -25.95 1.90
C SER A 2 64.70 -25.87 0.95
N LYS A 3 64.57 -26.86 0.06
CA LYS A 3 63.39 -27.02 -0.81
C LYS A 3 62.18 -27.32 0.07
N LEU A 4 61.24 -26.37 0.18
CA LEU A 4 59.89 -26.65 0.68
C LEU A 4 59.16 -27.52 -0.36
N GLY A 5 59.24 -28.85 -0.20
CA GLY A 5 58.45 -29.79 -0.97
C GLY A 5 57.03 -29.83 -0.45
N ILE A 6 56.09 -29.22 -1.17
CA ILE A 6 54.66 -29.30 -0.85
C ILE A 6 54.18 -30.74 -1.14
N ASN A 7 53.65 -31.41 -0.12
CA ASN A 7 53.16 -32.79 -0.20
C ASN A 7 51.94 -32.89 -1.15
N LYS A 8 51.92 -33.89 -2.05
CA LYS A 8 50.82 -34.16 -2.99
C LYS A 8 49.44 -34.22 -2.33
N ARG A 9 49.32 -34.76 -1.10
CA ARG A 9 48.04 -34.78 -0.37
C ARG A 9 47.58 -33.37 0.00
N ASN A 10 48.49 -32.51 0.43
CA ASN A 10 48.18 -31.12 0.77
C ASN A 10 47.82 -30.32 -0.48
N TYR A 11 48.42 -30.64 -1.63
CA TYR A 11 48.05 -30.04 -2.91
C TYR A 11 46.64 -30.44 -3.35
N GLN A 12 46.28 -31.73 -3.21
CA GLN A 12 44.94 -32.20 -3.55
C GLN A 12 43.85 -31.62 -2.63
N ILE A 13 44.14 -31.47 -1.34
CA ILE A 13 43.23 -30.82 -0.38
C ILE A 13 43.06 -29.34 -0.72
N ALA A 14 44.16 -28.63 -1.03
CA ALA A 14 44.09 -27.22 -1.44
C ALA A 14 43.31 -27.04 -2.74
N LEU A 15 43.47 -27.95 -3.71
CA LEU A 15 42.75 -27.91 -4.99
C LEU A 15 41.25 -28.17 -4.79
N ALA A 16 40.88 -29.14 -3.96
CA ALA A 16 39.49 -29.41 -3.61
C ALA A 16 38.82 -28.24 -2.87
N LEU A 17 39.55 -27.58 -1.96
CA LEU A 17 39.06 -26.41 -1.23
C LEU A 17 38.81 -25.22 -2.16
N LEU A 18 39.70 -24.99 -3.14
CA LEU A 18 39.55 -23.93 -4.14
C LEU A 18 38.32 -24.13 -5.05
N MET A 19 38.03 -25.39 -5.39
CA MET A 19 36.90 -25.76 -6.25
C MET A 19 35.55 -25.79 -5.50
N SER A 20 35.58 -25.88 -4.16
CA SER A 20 34.39 -25.77 -3.31
C SER A 20 33.98 -24.34 -2.95
N LEU A 21 34.83 -23.35 -3.27
CA LEU A 21 34.49 -21.95 -3.05
C LEU A 21 33.39 -21.55 -4.04
N PRO A 22 32.22 -21.07 -3.57
CA PRO A 22 31.20 -20.54 -4.47
C PRO A 22 31.87 -19.43 -5.26
N HIS A 23 32.01 -19.64 -6.57
CA HIS A 23 32.54 -18.62 -7.44
C HIS A 23 31.55 -17.45 -7.36
N ILE A 24 31.92 -16.39 -6.63
CA ILE A 24 31.22 -15.12 -6.69
C ILE A 24 31.56 -14.57 -8.08
N LEU A 25 30.81 -15.03 -9.08
CA LEU A 25 30.77 -14.39 -10.38
C LEU A 25 30.18 -13.01 -10.11
N ASN A 26 31.06 -12.03 -9.92
CA ASN A 26 30.72 -10.63 -10.10
C ASN A 26 30.33 -10.50 -11.57
N ALA A 27 29.05 -10.76 -11.85
CA ALA A 27 28.46 -10.62 -13.16
C ALA A 27 28.77 -9.20 -13.63
N SER A 28 29.43 -9.08 -14.78
CA SER A 28 29.80 -7.76 -15.28
C SER A 28 28.52 -6.95 -15.47
N PRO A 29 28.55 -5.63 -15.28
CA PRO A 29 27.36 -4.80 -15.44
C PRO A 29 26.78 -4.82 -16.87
N ALA A 30 27.52 -5.39 -17.83
CA ALA A 30 27.08 -5.62 -19.22
C ALA A 30 26.51 -7.02 -19.47
N SER A 31 26.50 -7.91 -18.47
CA SER A 31 25.94 -9.25 -18.61
C SER A 31 24.41 -9.24 -18.53
N LYS A 32 23.75 -10.05 -19.35
CA LYS A 32 22.28 -10.15 -19.40
C LYS A 32 21.69 -10.55 -18.04
N GLU A 33 22.33 -11.51 -17.35
CA GLU A 33 21.88 -12.00 -16.04
C GLU A 33 21.91 -10.91 -14.97
N TYR A 34 22.95 -10.07 -14.97
CA TYR A 34 23.04 -8.92 -14.06
C TYR A 34 21.89 -7.94 -14.31
N VAL A 35 21.66 -7.57 -15.57
CA VAL A 35 20.60 -6.63 -15.95
C VAL A 35 19.22 -7.20 -15.62
N ASP A 36 18.95 -8.46 -15.94
CA ASP A 36 17.69 -9.14 -15.62
C ASP A 36 17.41 -9.17 -14.12
N LYS A 37 18.45 -9.44 -13.31
CA LYS A 37 18.36 -9.42 -11.85
C LYS A 37 18.02 -8.03 -11.32
N GLN A 38 18.71 -6.98 -11.81
CA GLN A 38 18.44 -5.60 -11.42
C GLN A 38 17.01 -5.18 -11.79
N ILE A 39 16.55 -5.54 -13.00
CA ILE A 39 15.17 -5.30 -13.43
C ILE A 39 14.19 -5.98 -12.48
N LYS A 40 14.42 -7.26 -12.16
CA LYS A 40 13.55 -8.01 -11.24
C LYS A 40 13.49 -7.37 -9.86
N GLU A 41 14.63 -6.99 -9.28
CA GLU A 41 14.68 -6.34 -7.96
C GLU A 41 13.94 -5.00 -7.96
N VAL A 42 14.06 -4.22 -9.04
CA VAL A 42 13.32 -2.96 -9.20
C VAL A 42 11.82 -3.24 -9.33
N LEU A 43 11.41 -4.23 -10.12
CA LEU A 43 10.00 -4.61 -10.27
C LEU A 43 9.39 -5.06 -8.94
N ASP A 44 10.09 -5.91 -8.18
CA ASP A 44 9.64 -6.38 -6.87
C ASP A 44 9.49 -5.20 -5.88
N LYS A 45 10.42 -4.24 -5.90
CA LYS A 45 10.33 -3.03 -5.08
C LYS A 45 9.16 -2.14 -5.48
N VAL A 46 8.99 -1.86 -6.77
CA VAL A 46 7.87 -1.05 -7.28
C VAL A 46 6.55 -1.71 -6.91
N GLN A 47 6.42 -3.02 -7.10
CA GLN A 47 5.22 -3.75 -6.72
C GLN A 47 4.95 -3.67 -5.21
N GLY A 48 6.00 -3.81 -4.39
CA GLY A 48 5.92 -3.64 -2.94
C GLY A 48 5.43 -2.25 -2.53
N GLN A 49 5.96 -1.20 -3.15
CA GLN A 49 5.56 0.19 -2.90
C GLN A 49 4.11 0.45 -3.32
N LEU A 50 3.69 -0.01 -4.50
CA LEU A 50 2.31 0.14 -4.97
C LEU A 50 1.31 -0.56 -4.04
N ASN A 51 1.64 -1.77 -3.58
CA ASN A 51 0.79 -2.50 -2.64
C ASN A 51 0.64 -1.78 -1.30
N GLN A 52 1.70 -1.11 -0.81
CA GLN A 52 1.63 -0.30 0.40
C GLN A 52 0.79 0.96 0.18
N GLN A 53 1.01 1.67 -0.93
CA GLN A 53 0.22 2.86 -1.28
C GLN A 53 -1.26 2.53 -1.38
N ARG A 54 -1.63 1.43 -2.03
CA ARG A 54 -3.02 0.98 -2.14
C ARG A 54 -3.67 0.80 -0.77
N LYS A 55 -2.98 0.13 0.17
CA LYS A 55 -3.49 -0.06 1.54
C LYS A 55 -3.72 1.25 2.28
N ILE A 56 -2.83 2.23 2.10
CA ILE A 56 -2.96 3.55 2.73
C ILE A 56 -4.18 4.27 2.18
N VAL A 57 -4.33 4.29 0.85
CA VAL A 57 -5.48 4.88 0.16
C VAL A 57 -6.77 4.21 0.64
N ASP A 58 -6.86 2.88 0.61
CA ASP A 58 -8.04 2.14 1.07
C ASP A 58 -8.38 2.45 2.54
N ALA A 59 -7.38 2.52 3.42
CA ALA A 59 -7.58 2.85 4.84
C ALA A 59 -8.09 4.29 5.04
N GLN A 60 -7.59 5.26 4.26
CA GLN A 60 -8.05 6.64 4.32
C GLN A 60 -9.53 6.78 3.92
N PHE A 61 -9.96 6.06 2.88
CA PHE A 61 -11.34 6.13 2.41
C PHE A 61 -12.30 5.28 3.24
N THR A 62 -11.85 4.19 3.87
CA THR A 62 -12.72 3.35 4.71
C THR A 62 -13.28 4.11 5.91
N GLY A 63 -12.52 5.06 6.48
CA GLY A 63 -13.01 5.92 7.57
C GLY A 63 -14.05 6.96 7.14
N LEU A 64 -14.26 7.13 5.84
CA LEU A 64 -15.23 8.06 5.25
C LEU A 64 -16.47 7.34 4.69
N LYS A 65 -16.52 6.02 4.82
CA LYS A 65 -17.65 5.22 4.35
C LYS A 65 -18.77 5.22 5.39
N HIS A 66 -19.98 5.49 4.92
CA HIS A 66 -21.20 5.46 5.70
C HIS A 66 -22.11 4.32 5.25
N HIS A 67 -22.96 3.85 6.16
CA HIS A 67 -23.94 2.80 5.87
C HIS A 67 -25.35 3.17 6.36
N ILE A 68 -26.36 2.58 5.72
CA ILE A 68 -27.76 2.83 6.07
C ILE A 68 -28.02 2.38 7.52
N GLY A 69 -28.69 3.23 8.29
CA GLY A 69 -28.99 3.00 9.71
C GLY A 69 -27.91 3.51 10.68
N GLU A 70 -26.77 3.98 10.19
CA GLU A 70 -25.73 4.60 11.00
C GLU A 70 -26.23 5.90 11.66
N PHE A 71 -25.88 6.12 12.93
CA PHE A 71 -26.05 7.42 13.58
C PHE A 71 -24.88 8.33 13.23
N TYR A 72 -25.14 9.35 12.42
CA TYR A 72 -24.12 10.28 11.95
C TYR A 72 -24.66 11.72 11.97
N GLN A 73 -23.84 12.66 12.45
CA GLN A 73 -24.16 14.11 12.53
C GLN A 73 -25.53 14.42 13.17
N GLY A 74 -25.96 13.63 14.16
CA GLY A 74 -27.21 13.84 14.90
C GLY A 74 -28.47 13.27 14.24
N GLY A 75 -28.35 12.66 13.06
CA GLY A 75 -29.44 11.97 12.38
C GLY A 75 -29.17 10.49 12.16
N VAL A 76 -30.02 9.86 11.35
CA VAL A 76 -29.85 8.49 10.87
C VAL A 76 -29.63 8.52 9.36
N VAL A 77 -28.59 7.83 8.89
CA VAL A 77 -28.33 7.68 7.46
C VAL A 77 -29.46 6.87 6.83
N PHE A 78 -30.21 7.48 5.92
CA PHE A 78 -31.37 6.88 5.26
C PHE A 78 -31.02 6.32 3.87
N TRP A 79 -30.07 6.96 3.20
CA TRP A 79 -29.60 6.55 1.88
C TRP A 79 -28.13 6.90 1.72
N VAL A 80 -27.40 6.08 0.98
CA VAL A 80 -25.99 6.28 0.64
C VAL A 80 -25.80 5.98 -0.84
N ASP A 81 -24.94 6.75 -1.51
CA ASP A 81 -24.57 6.52 -2.90
C ASP A 81 -23.60 5.34 -3.09
N GLU A 82 -23.27 5.02 -4.35
CA GLU A 82 -22.35 3.92 -4.70
C GLU A 82 -20.92 4.14 -4.17
N SER A 83 -20.53 5.40 -3.91
CA SER A 83 -19.22 5.73 -3.37
C SER A 83 -19.11 5.46 -1.86
N GLU A 84 -20.25 5.25 -1.20
CA GLU A 84 -20.41 5.12 0.24
C GLU A 84 -19.99 6.38 1.03
N GLN A 85 -19.71 7.51 0.37
CA GLN A 85 -19.20 8.74 1.02
C GLN A 85 -20.25 9.85 1.12
N HIS A 86 -21.30 9.79 0.31
CA HIS A 86 -22.37 10.78 0.31
C HIS A 86 -23.72 10.09 0.48
N GLY A 87 -24.68 10.83 1.02
CA GLY A 87 -25.97 10.27 1.31
C GLY A 87 -26.97 11.29 1.83
N LEU A 88 -28.11 10.77 2.25
CA LEU A 88 -29.14 11.55 2.92
C LEU A 88 -29.22 11.10 4.37
N ILE A 89 -29.24 12.08 5.27
CA ILE A 89 -29.37 11.89 6.71
C ILE A 89 -30.70 12.48 7.13
N VAL A 90 -31.50 11.68 7.84
CA VAL A 90 -32.80 12.11 8.34
C VAL A 90 -32.65 12.52 9.80
N ALA A 91 -33.17 13.69 10.13
CA ALA A 91 -33.24 14.18 11.51
C ALA A 91 -34.15 13.27 12.35
N LYS A 92 -33.75 13.01 13.59
CA LYS A 92 -34.52 12.16 14.53
C LYS A 92 -35.66 12.90 15.22
N MET A 93 -35.66 14.21 15.15
CA MET A 93 -36.61 15.10 15.78
C MET A 93 -37.08 16.13 14.76
N ASP A 94 -38.30 16.61 14.94
CA ASP A 94 -38.79 17.77 14.22
C ASP A 94 -37.96 18.99 14.62
N ALA A 95 -37.41 19.71 13.65
CA ALA A 95 -36.64 20.93 13.90
C ALA A 95 -37.51 22.09 14.41
N THR A 96 -38.83 21.98 14.26
CA THR A 96 -39.79 23.05 14.55
C THR A 96 -40.78 22.69 15.66
N ASP A 97 -40.62 21.54 16.32
CA ASP A 97 -41.53 21.06 17.38
C ASP A 97 -43.02 21.14 16.97
N GLY A 98 -43.33 20.80 15.71
CA GLY A 98 -44.67 20.81 15.15
C GLY A 98 -45.18 22.19 14.71
N GLN A 99 -44.38 23.25 14.88
CA GLN A 99 -44.79 24.62 14.54
C GLN A 99 -44.70 24.92 13.03
N GLY A 100 -44.11 24.01 12.24
CA GLY A 100 -43.92 24.17 10.80
C GLY A 100 -42.78 25.15 10.49
N ALA A 101 -41.91 24.76 9.56
CA ALA A 101 -40.84 25.65 9.12
C ALA A 101 -41.40 26.69 8.14
N PRO A 102 -41.28 28.00 8.41
CA PRO A 102 -41.68 29.01 7.43
C PRO A 102 -40.76 28.91 6.21
N TRP A 103 -41.35 28.77 5.02
CA TRP A 103 -40.59 28.83 3.78
C TRP A 103 -40.25 30.29 3.49
N SER A 104 -38.98 30.65 3.58
CA SER A 104 -38.46 31.95 3.17
C SER A 104 -37.37 31.75 2.11
N ASN A 105 -37.36 32.61 1.09
CA ASN A 105 -36.33 32.61 0.04
C ASN A 105 -35.06 33.38 0.46
N GLY A 106 -34.73 33.38 1.76
CA GLY A 106 -33.63 34.16 2.33
C GLY A 106 -33.95 35.65 2.46
N ASP A 107 -32.92 36.45 2.76
CA ASP A 107 -33.01 37.88 3.13
C ASP A 107 -33.64 38.80 2.05
N SER A 108 -33.93 38.26 0.87
CA SER A 108 -34.48 39.00 -0.29
C SER A 108 -35.99 38.82 -0.50
N GLY A 109 -36.69 38.06 0.37
CA GLY A 109 -38.14 37.95 0.31
C GLY A 109 -38.80 38.90 1.32
N ASP A 110 -39.44 39.97 0.84
CA ASP A 110 -40.20 40.90 1.68
C ASP A 110 -41.16 40.16 2.63
N LYS A 111 -41.16 40.57 3.91
CA LYS A 111 -42.07 40.10 4.96
C LYS A 111 -43.46 40.67 4.81
#